data_AF-A0A7L4NE28-F1
#
_entry.id   AF-A0A7L4NE28-F1
#
_cell.length_a   1.000
_cell.length_b   1.000
_cell.length_c   1.000
_cell.angle_alpha   90.00
_cell.angle_beta   90.00
_cell.angle_gamma   90.00
#
_symmetry.space_group_name_H-M   'P 1'
#
loop_
_entity.id
_entity.type
_entity.pdbx_description
1 polymer ?
#
loop_
_entity_poly.entity_id
_entity_poly.type
_entity_poly.pdbx_seq_one_letter_code
_entity_poly.pdbx_strand_id
1 'polypeptide(L)'
;PPSPALPSPAPCVANTSVHNISGFAKLPGPVQDFMLYKHCRSFPQLLGDPRKCRGPEGSPNIFLLLAVKSSPVNYNRREVIRKTWGQERTFEGALVRRVFLVGVAPNAQDAKKLNRLLWLEQQEHGDVLQWDFRDTFFNLTLKQALFHTWLAQHCPGVRFVFNGDDDVFVNTDNIIRFARAAQEQHLMVGQLIVNTGPIRIPGSKYFIPPQLQAPERYPPYCGGGGMLMSGYTARLISRESRLVELFPIDDVYLGMCLERTGLLPSSHPGIRNLGVRVPGKADPFDPCYFRELLLVHRFMPYEVVVMWDAIHQPQLQCGKRLS
;
A
#
# COMPACT_ATOMS: atom_id res chain seq x y z
N PRO A 1 27.56 20.24 2.20
CA PRO A 1 27.03 20.72 0.89
C PRO A 1 25.68 20.06 0.57
N PRO A 2 24.59 20.80 0.33
CA PRO A 2 23.37 20.20 -0.20
C PRO A 2 23.71 19.59 -1.57
N SER A 3 23.34 18.33 -1.77
CA SER A 3 23.47 17.67 -3.07
C SER A 3 22.76 18.50 -4.15
N PRO A 4 23.32 18.63 -5.37
CA PRO A 4 22.66 19.35 -6.44
C PRO A 4 21.27 18.74 -6.66
N ALA A 5 20.24 19.60 -6.61
CA ALA A 5 18.87 19.18 -6.88
C ALA A 5 18.82 18.54 -8.27
N LEU A 6 18.35 17.30 -8.34
CA LEU A 6 18.08 16.64 -9.62
C LEU A 6 17.14 17.54 -10.44
N PRO A 7 17.38 17.68 -11.76
CA PRO A 7 16.48 18.45 -12.61
C PRO A 7 15.06 17.93 -12.45
N SER A 8 14.12 18.84 -12.15
CA SER A 8 12.71 18.46 -12.03
C SER A 8 12.25 17.86 -13.36
N PRO A 9 11.60 16.69 -13.35
CA PRO A 9 11.07 16.10 -14.57
C PRO A 9 10.16 17.10 -15.27
N ALA A 10 10.21 17.12 -16.62
CA ALA A 10 9.28 17.94 -17.40
C ALA A 10 7.83 17.62 -17.00
N PRO A 11 6.93 18.61 -16.99
CA PRO A 11 5.53 18.38 -16.66
C PRO A 11 4.93 17.29 -17.57
N CYS A 12 4.24 16.33 -16.97
CA CYS A 12 3.48 15.33 -17.69
C CYS A 12 2.42 15.99 -18.60
N VAL A 13 2.34 15.57 -19.87
CA VAL A 13 1.39 16.10 -20.86
C VAL A 13 0.36 15.02 -21.20
N ALA A 14 -0.89 15.41 -21.44
CA ALA A 14 -1.94 14.48 -21.81
C ALA A 14 -1.66 13.81 -23.16
N ASN A 15 -1.84 12.49 -23.25
CA ASN A 15 -1.81 11.80 -24.54
C ASN A 15 -3.16 11.96 -25.25
N THR A 16 -3.29 12.99 -26.09
CA THR A 16 -4.55 13.32 -26.79
C THR A 16 -4.96 12.27 -27.84
N SER A 17 -4.06 11.36 -28.25
CA SER A 17 -4.42 10.29 -29.19
C SER A 17 -5.52 9.36 -28.66
N VAL A 18 -5.74 9.31 -27.34
CA VAL A 18 -6.81 8.50 -26.73
C VAL A 18 -8.21 8.98 -27.12
N HIS A 19 -8.37 10.22 -27.56
CA HIS A 19 -9.65 10.72 -28.08
C HIS A 19 -10.11 9.98 -29.35
N ASN A 20 -9.19 9.36 -30.09
CA ASN A 20 -9.50 8.55 -31.27
C ASN A 20 -10.02 7.15 -30.92
N ILE A 21 -9.99 6.75 -29.64
CA ILE A 21 -10.48 5.44 -29.20
C ILE A 21 -12.01 5.45 -29.21
N SER A 22 -12.60 4.48 -29.90
CA SER A 22 -14.06 4.33 -29.97
C SER A 22 -14.70 4.25 -28.58
N GLY A 23 -15.69 5.12 -28.34
CA GLY A 23 -16.41 5.20 -27.08
C GLY A 23 -15.70 5.94 -25.94
N PHE A 24 -14.49 6.47 -26.13
CA PHE A 24 -13.74 7.20 -25.10
C PHE A 24 -14.55 8.34 -24.47
N ALA A 25 -15.20 9.17 -25.30
CA ALA A 25 -15.97 10.33 -24.85
C ALA A 25 -17.18 9.96 -23.95
N LYS A 26 -17.60 8.69 -23.95
CA LYS A 26 -18.70 8.18 -23.11
C LYS A 26 -18.23 7.61 -21.77
N LEU A 27 -16.91 7.50 -21.56
CA LEU A 27 -16.35 6.93 -20.34
C LEU A 27 -16.52 7.91 -19.16
N PRO A 28 -16.59 7.43 -17.91
CA PRO A 28 -16.56 8.29 -16.73
C PRO A 28 -15.30 9.17 -16.68
N GLY A 29 -15.43 10.41 -16.19
CA GLY A 29 -14.33 11.38 -16.13
C GLY A 29 -13.02 10.84 -15.52
N PRO A 30 -13.04 10.15 -14.37
CA PRO A 30 -11.82 9.56 -13.79
C PRO A 30 -11.13 8.53 -14.69
N VAL A 31 -11.90 7.78 -15.48
CA VAL A 31 -11.37 6.81 -16.45
C VAL A 31 -10.72 7.52 -17.63
N GLN A 32 -11.36 8.59 -18.13
CA GLN A 32 -10.78 9.42 -19.19
C GLN A 32 -9.46 10.04 -18.75
N ASP A 33 -9.43 10.64 -17.55
CA ASP A 33 -8.23 11.24 -16.95
C ASP A 33 -7.11 10.22 -16.82
N PHE A 34 -7.41 9.03 -16.29
CA PHE A 34 -6.43 7.94 -16.22
C PHE A 34 -5.89 7.56 -17.60
N MET A 35 -6.74 7.37 -18.61
CA MET A 35 -6.30 7.02 -19.96
C MET A 35 -5.40 8.10 -20.59
N LEU A 36 -5.69 9.38 -20.37
CA LEU A 36 -4.88 10.50 -20.85
C LEU A 36 -3.47 10.51 -20.24
N TYR A 37 -3.34 10.09 -18.98
CA TYR A 37 -2.11 10.28 -18.19
C TYR A 37 -1.43 8.99 -17.71
N LYS A 38 -1.94 7.79 -18.00
CA LYS A 38 -1.38 6.50 -17.55
C LYS A 38 0.08 6.24 -17.95
N HIS A 39 0.60 6.99 -18.92
CA HIS A 39 1.99 6.92 -19.37
C HIS A 39 2.94 7.75 -18.48
N CYS A 40 2.42 8.69 -17.69
CA CYS A 40 3.20 9.55 -16.83
C CYS A 40 3.55 8.85 -15.52
N ARG A 41 4.85 8.64 -15.29
CA ARG A 41 5.37 7.88 -14.14
C ARG A 41 6.38 8.65 -13.30
N SER A 42 6.83 9.81 -13.78
CA SER A 42 7.88 10.59 -13.15
C SER A 42 7.29 11.85 -12.53
N PHE A 43 7.31 11.90 -11.20
CA PHE A 43 6.81 13.03 -10.43
C PHE A 43 7.86 13.44 -9.40
N PRO A 44 8.11 14.74 -9.19
CA PRO A 44 9.00 15.23 -8.15
C PRO A 44 8.63 14.65 -6.77
N GLN A 45 9.62 14.23 -6.01
CA GLN A 45 9.43 13.93 -4.59
C GLN A 45 9.48 15.25 -3.81
N LEU A 46 8.36 15.61 -3.19
CA LEU A 46 8.20 16.84 -2.40
C LEU A 46 8.72 16.67 -0.97
N LEU A 47 8.46 15.51 -0.36
CA LEU A 47 8.88 15.17 1.01
C LEU A 47 9.46 13.76 1.05
N GLY A 48 10.46 13.57 1.92
CA GLY A 48 11.02 12.27 2.26
C GLY A 48 12.36 12.42 2.99
N ASP A 49 12.80 11.37 3.67
CA ASP A 49 14.15 11.31 4.26
C ASP A 49 14.96 10.18 3.60
N PRO A 50 15.99 10.50 2.78
CA PRO A 50 16.82 9.47 2.15
C PRO A 50 17.57 8.61 3.17
N ARG A 51 17.72 9.07 4.41
CA ARG A 51 18.38 8.35 5.50
C ARG A 51 17.45 7.42 6.26
N LYS A 52 16.13 7.38 5.95
CA LYS A 52 15.16 6.50 6.63
C LYS A 52 15.63 5.04 6.65
N CYS A 53 16.23 4.57 5.55
CA CYS A 53 16.82 3.24 5.45
C CYS A 53 18.35 3.19 5.59
N ARG A 54 19.00 4.35 5.80
CA ARG A 54 20.46 4.53 5.81
C ARG A 54 21.15 3.90 4.59
N GLY A 55 20.47 3.94 3.43
CA GLY A 55 20.97 3.47 2.15
C GLY A 55 21.27 1.96 2.08
N PRO A 56 22.09 1.53 1.10
CA PRO A 56 22.43 0.12 0.90
C PRO A 56 23.08 -0.56 2.10
N GLU A 57 23.85 0.16 2.91
CA GLU A 57 24.55 -0.39 4.08
C GLU A 57 23.62 -0.64 5.27
N GLY A 58 22.66 0.26 5.52
CA GLY A 58 21.74 0.13 6.64
C GLY A 58 20.47 -0.67 6.33
N SER A 59 20.05 -0.71 5.06
CA SER A 59 18.82 -1.39 4.67
C SER A 59 18.76 -2.90 4.99
N PRO A 60 19.86 -3.68 4.96
CA PRO A 60 19.86 -5.09 5.40
C PRO A 60 19.47 -5.30 6.86
N ASN A 61 19.65 -4.28 7.71
CA ASN A 61 19.26 -4.33 9.12
C ASN A 61 17.75 -4.16 9.32
N ILE A 62 17.02 -3.66 8.31
CA ILE A 62 15.58 -3.46 8.39
C ILE A 62 14.90 -4.79 8.06
N PHE A 63 14.34 -5.41 9.10
CA PHE A 63 13.61 -6.65 8.94
C PHE A 63 12.26 -6.40 8.25
N LEU A 64 11.51 -5.40 8.70
CA LEU A 64 10.20 -5.06 8.17
C LEU A 64 10.09 -3.56 7.89
N LEU A 65 9.78 -3.20 6.64
CA LEU A 65 9.33 -1.86 6.29
C LEU A 65 7.81 -1.86 6.15
N LEU A 66 7.14 -1.06 6.97
CA LEU A 66 5.72 -0.77 6.85
C LEU A 66 5.54 0.39 5.85
N ALA A 67 5.07 0.09 4.65
CA ALA A 67 4.71 1.06 3.63
C ALA A 67 3.20 1.24 3.60
N VAL A 68 2.73 2.37 4.14
CA VAL A 68 1.30 2.61 4.37
C VAL A 68 0.78 3.65 3.38
N LYS A 69 -0.11 3.23 2.47
CA LYS A 69 -0.86 4.13 1.60
C LYS A 69 -1.75 5.02 2.46
N SER A 70 -1.57 6.33 2.36
CA SER A 70 -2.40 7.33 3.05
C SER A 70 -2.79 8.46 2.10
N SER A 71 -3.70 9.32 2.54
CA SER A 71 -4.13 10.53 1.83
C SER A 71 -3.73 11.78 2.62
N PRO A 72 -3.47 12.94 2.00
CA PRO A 72 -3.04 14.14 2.72
C PRO A 72 -3.92 14.50 3.93
N VAL A 73 -5.24 14.32 3.81
CA VAL A 73 -6.23 14.62 4.86
C VAL A 73 -6.19 13.67 6.07
N ASN A 74 -5.60 12.48 5.92
CA ASN A 74 -5.66 11.40 6.91
C ASN A 74 -4.62 11.54 8.05
N TYR A 75 -4.39 12.76 8.55
CA TYR A 75 -3.47 13.02 9.67
C TYR A 75 -3.77 12.13 10.88
N ASN A 76 -5.04 12.08 11.32
CA ASN A 76 -5.45 11.30 12.49
C ASN A 76 -5.18 9.79 12.31
N ARG A 77 -5.34 9.25 11.10
CA ARG A 77 -5.04 7.83 10.82
C ARG A 77 -3.55 7.59 10.94
N ARG A 78 -2.72 8.41 10.28
CA ARG A 78 -1.26 8.30 10.38
C ARG A 78 -0.82 8.36 11.84
N GLU A 79 -1.32 9.32 12.59
CA GLU A 79 -0.93 9.53 13.98
C GLU A 79 -1.29 8.36 14.90
N VAL A 80 -2.50 7.80 14.76
CA VAL A 80 -2.88 6.57 15.46
C VAL A 80 -1.96 5.41 15.07
N ILE A 81 -1.64 5.25 13.79
CA ILE A 81 -0.73 4.20 13.31
C ILE A 81 0.66 4.36 13.94
N ARG A 82 1.19 5.59 14.06
CA ARG A 82 2.49 5.83 14.72
C ARG A 82 2.54 5.33 16.16
N LYS A 83 1.42 5.48 16.87
CA LYS A 83 1.24 5.15 18.30
C LYS A 83 0.81 3.71 18.57
N THR A 84 0.42 2.97 17.53
CA THR A 84 -0.11 1.61 17.65
C THR A 84 0.69 0.64 16.78
N TRP A 85 0.05 -0.07 15.85
CA TRP A 85 0.65 -1.14 15.07
C TRP A 85 1.80 -0.70 14.16
N GLY A 86 1.83 0.59 13.80
CA GLY A 86 2.87 1.13 12.95
C GLY A 86 4.17 1.44 13.65
N GLN A 87 4.26 1.34 14.98
CA GLN A 87 5.40 1.83 15.77
C GLN A 87 6.75 1.37 15.24
N GLU A 88 7.69 2.31 15.06
CA GLU A 88 9.08 1.96 14.75
C GLU A 88 9.74 1.42 16.01
N ARG A 89 10.09 0.13 16.02
CA ARG A 89 10.69 -0.56 17.17
C ARG A 89 11.50 -1.76 16.73
N THR A 90 12.25 -2.33 17.66
CA THR A 90 12.83 -3.67 17.50
C THR A 90 11.99 -4.66 18.29
N PHE A 91 11.49 -5.71 17.63
CA PHE A 91 10.69 -6.75 18.26
C PHE A 91 11.30 -8.13 17.98
N GLU A 92 11.64 -8.90 19.02
CA GLU A 92 12.34 -10.18 18.91
C GLU A 92 13.60 -10.11 18.01
N GLY A 93 14.33 -8.98 18.00
CA GLY A 93 15.49 -8.74 17.13
C GLY A 93 15.19 -8.28 15.70
N ALA A 94 13.91 -8.18 15.31
CA ALA A 94 13.48 -7.63 14.03
C ALA A 94 13.28 -6.12 14.11
N LEU A 95 14.09 -5.35 13.37
CA LEU A 95 13.94 -3.90 13.27
C LEU A 95 12.78 -3.54 12.32
N VAL A 96 11.85 -2.73 12.83
CA VAL A 96 10.69 -2.22 12.09
C VAL A 96 10.89 -0.74 11.77
N ARG A 97 10.66 -0.37 10.50
CA ARG A 97 10.61 1.02 10.03
C ARG A 97 9.28 1.29 9.34
N ARG A 98 8.88 2.55 9.25
CA ARG A 98 7.61 2.96 8.63
C ARG A 98 7.80 4.11 7.66
N VAL A 99 7.03 4.09 6.59
CA VAL A 99 6.81 5.24 5.68
C VAL A 99 5.33 5.33 5.29
N PHE A 100 4.81 6.55 5.24
CA PHE A 100 3.50 6.87 4.67
C PHE A 100 3.67 7.34 3.22
N LEU A 101 2.87 6.78 2.32
CA LEU A 101 2.89 7.09 0.89
C LEU A 101 1.74 8.04 0.55
N VAL A 102 2.06 9.25 0.11
CA VAL A 102 1.09 10.34 -0.04
C VAL A 102 1.32 11.11 -1.35
N GLY A 103 0.24 11.54 -2.01
CA GLY A 103 0.29 12.48 -3.12
C GLY A 103 -0.05 13.91 -2.68
N VAL A 104 -0.61 14.70 -3.59
CA VAL A 104 -1.16 16.03 -3.33
C VAL A 104 -2.68 15.97 -3.39
N ALA A 105 -3.36 16.72 -2.53
CA ALA A 105 -4.83 16.76 -2.54
C ALA A 105 -5.34 17.23 -3.92
N PRO A 106 -6.40 16.62 -4.49
CA PRO A 106 -6.89 17.00 -5.83
C PRO A 106 -7.38 18.45 -5.93
N ASN A 107 -7.92 19.00 -4.83
CA ASN A 107 -8.38 20.39 -4.76
C ASN A 107 -7.21 21.32 -4.39
N ALA A 108 -7.00 22.40 -5.15
CA ALA A 108 -5.89 23.33 -4.96
C ALA A 108 -5.92 24.10 -3.63
N GLN A 109 -7.11 24.44 -3.13
CA GLN A 109 -7.27 25.12 -1.84
C GLN A 109 -6.88 24.18 -0.69
N ASP A 110 -7.37 22.94 -0.73
CA ASP A 110 -7.02 21.92 0.25
C ASP A 110 -5.53 21.57 0.18
N ALA A 111 -4.97 21.45 -1.03
CA ALA A 111 -3.57 21.12 -1.25
C ALA A 111 -2.61 22.07 -0.53
N LYS A 112 -2.87 23.38 -0.55
CA LYS A 112 -2.04 24.36 0.16
C LYS A 112 -1.97 24.07 1.67
N LYS A 113 -3.12 23.88 2.31
CA LYS A 113 -3.22 23.61 3.75
C LYS A 113 -2.64 22.24 4.10
N LEU A 114 -2.99 21.21 3.33
CA LEU A 114 -2.59 19.82 3.61
C LEU A 114 -1.11 19.59 3.32
N ASN A 115 -0.52 20.22 2.31
CA ASN A 115 0.94 20.17 2.09
C ASN A 115 1.70 20.85 3.24
N ARG A 116 1.15 21.94 3.81
CA ARG A 116 1.75 22.55 5.01
C ARG A 116 1.68 21.61 6.21
N LEU A 117 0.57 20.90 6.40
CA LEU A 117 0.43 19.91 7.47
C LEU A 117 1.42 18.74 7.29
N LEU A 118 1.52 18.17 6.08
CA LEU A 118 2.46 17.10 5.78
C LEU A 118 3.92 17.54 5.97
N TRP A 119 4.25 18.79 5.64
CA TRP A 119 5.58 19.33 5.90
C TRP A 119 5.88 19.37 7.41
N LEU A 120 4.92 19.79 8.24
CA LEU A 120 5.06 19.79 9.71
C LEU A 120 5.24 18.36 10.24
N GLU A 121 4.40 17.41 9.79
CA GLU A 121 4.54 15.99 10.13
C GLU A 121 5.91 15.44 9.73
N GLN A 122 6.42 15.82 8.56
CA GLN A 122 7.72 15.36 8.08
C GLN A 122 8.87 15.90 8.92
N GLN A 123 8.79 17.13 9.44
CA GLN A 123 9.80 17.67 10.36
C GLN A 123 9.79 16.92 11.70
N GLU A 124 8.62 16.49 12.17
CA GLU A 124 8.48 15.82 13.45
C GLU A 124 8.84 14.33 13.40
N HIS A 125 8.38 13.62 12.37
CA HIS A 125 8.45 12.16 12.33
C HIS A 125 9.37 11.60 11.24
N GLY A 126 9.69 12.40 10.21
CA GLY A 126 10.56 11.99 9.10
C GLY A 126 10.05 10.76 8.33
N ASP A 127 8.75 10.46 8.36
CA ASP A 127 8.16 9.22 7.87
C ASP A 127 7.16 9.40 6.71
N VAL A 128 7.11 10.58 6.09
CA VAL A 128 6.23 10.88 4.95
C VAL A 128 7.04 10.88 3.65
N LEU A 129 6.65 10.03 2.71
CA LEU A 129 7.07 10.10 1.31
C LEU A 129 5.95 10.74 0.50
N GLN A 130 6.20 11.96 0.02
CA GLN A 130 5.23 12.71 -0.79
C GLN A 130 5.76 12.94 -2.20
N TRP A 131 4.93 12.66 -3.20
CA TRP A 131 5.19 13.00 -4.60
C TRP A 131 4.14 13.96 -5.16
N ASP A 132 4.53 14.74 -6.15
CA ASP A 132 3.69 15.79 -6.76
C ASP A 132 2.69 15.24 -7.80
N PHE A 133 1.86 14.28 -7.40
CA PHE A 133 0.75 13.78 -8.22
C PHE A 133 -0.58 13.91 -7.45
N ARG A 134 -1.71 14.02 -8.17
CA ARG A 134 -3.03 14.09 -7.54
C ARG A 134 -3.37 12.76 -6.87
N ASP A 135 -3.59 12.79 -5.56
CA ASP A 135 -3.91 11.61 -4.77
C ASP A 135 -5.38 11.21 -4.96
N THR A 136 -5.62 10.29 -5.89
CA THR A 136 -6.94 9.76 -6.24
C THR A 136 -6.90 8.24 -6.24
N PHE A 137 -8.08 7.61 -6.23
CA PHE A 137 -8.18 6.16 -6.28
C PHE A 137 -7.46 5.55 -7.51
N PHE A 138 -7.63 6.14 -8.69
CA PHE A 138 -7.01 5.62 -9.93
C PHE A 138 -5.49 5.90 -9.99
N ASN A 139 -5.00 6.81 -9.16
CA ASN A 139 -3.56 7.09 -9.02
C ASN A 139 -2.90 6.29 -7.88
N LEU A 140 -3.62 5.39 -7.19
CA LEU A 140 -2.99 4.47 -6.24
C LEU A 140 -1.91 3.62 -6.91
N THR A 141 -2.11 3.23 -8.17
CA THR A 141 -1.11 2.47 -8.93
C THR A 141 0.15 3.28 -9.21
N LEU A 142 0.01 4.57 -9.52
CA LEU A 142 1.14 5.49 -9.65
C LEU A 142 1.87 5.64 -8.30
N LYS A 143 1.13 5.78 -7.19
CA LYS A 143 1.69 5.80 -5.84
C LYS A 143 2.53 4.56 -5.55
N GLN A 144 2.04 3.38 -5.92
CA GLN A 144 2.77 2.12 -5.78
C GLN A 144 4.04 2.09 -6.65
N ALA A 145 3.94 2.47 -7.93
CA ALA A 145 5.10 2.49 -8.83
C ALA A 145 6.22 3.44 -8.35
N LEU A 146 5.84 4.62 -7.84
CA LEU A 146 6.78 5.58 -7.23
C LEU A 146 7.41 5.01 -5.96
N PHE A 147 6.61 4.38 -5.08
CA PHE A 147 7.12 3.71 -3.89
C PHE A 147 8.11 2.58 -4.23
N HIS A 148 7.77 1.70 -5.16
CA HIS A 148 8.68 0.60 -5.56
C HIS A 148 9.97 1.14 -6.18
N THR A 149 9.93 2.27 -6.89
CA THR A 149 11.13 2.95 -7.38
C THR A 149 11.98 3.48 -6.21
N TRP A 150 11.35 4.16 -5.25
CA TRP A 150 12.01 4.68 -4.06
C TRP A 150 12.62 3.56 -3.21
N LEU A 151 11.89 2.46 -3.02
CA LEU A 151 12.31 1.29 -2.25
C LEU A 151 13.60 0.69 -2.82
N ALA A 152 13.66 0.51 -4.14
CA ALA A 152 14.85 -0.03 -4.81
C ALA A 152 16.08 0.88 -4.68
N GLN A 153 15.87 2.20 -4.59
CA GLN A 153 16.95 3.17 -4.46
C GLN A 153 17.44 3.32 -3.00
N HIS A 154 16.52 3.36 -2.04
CA HIS A 154 16.82 3.76 -0.67
C HIS A 154 16.88 2.60 0.32
N CYS A 155 16.14 1.53 0.06
CA CYS A 155 16.02 0.37 0.96
C CYS A 155 16.27 -0.97 0.24
N PRO A 156 17.31 -1.11 -0.62
CA PRO A 156 17.47 -2.29 -1.47
C PRO A 156 17.64 -3.60 -0.69
N GLY A 157 18.17 -3.53 0.53
CA GLY A 157 18.45 -4.67 1.41
C GLY A 157 17.33 -5.04 2.38
N VAL A 158 16.19 -4.35 2.40
CA VAL A 158 15.10 -4.67 3.34
C VAL A 158 14.68 -6.13 3.23
N ARG A 159 14.39 -6.80 4.35
CA ARG A 159 14.05 -8.23 4.35
C ARG A 159 12.59 -8.48 3.97
N PHE A 160 11.67 -7.70 4.51
CA PHE A 160 10.24 -7.76 4.20
C PHE A 160 9.62 -6.38 4.10
N VAL A 161 8.60 -6.26 3.25
CA VAL A 161 7.79 -5.06 3.08
C VAL A 161 6.33 -5.43 3.33
N PHE A 162 5.72 -4.78 4.30
CA PHE A 162 4.27 -4.77 4.42
C PHE A 162 3.75 -3.56 3.64
N ASN A 163 2.86 -3.80 2.68
CA ASN A 163 2.20 -2.77 1.89
C ASN A 163 0.72 -2.78 2.22
N GLY A 164 0.20 -1.70 2.81
CA GLY A 164 -1.18 -1.68 3.30
C GLY A 164 -1.82 -0.29 3.28
N ASP A 165 -3.12 -0.26 3.57
CA ASP A 165 -3.91 0.97 3.65
C ASP A 165 -3.86 1.58 5.07
N ASP A 166 -4.35 2.80 5.25
CA ASP A 166 -4.38 3.49 6.56
C ASP A 166 -5.70 3.28 7.34
N ASP A 167 -6.57 2.39 6.84
CA ASP A 167 -7.85 2.01 7.43
C ASP A 167 -7.92 0.53 7.84
N VAL A 168 -6.77 -0.07 8.14
CA VAL A 168 -6.67 -1.44 8.67
C VAL A 168 -6.17 -1.49 10.10
N PHE A 169 -6.48 -2.60 10.76
CA PHE A 169 -5.78 -3.05 11.96
C PHE A 169 -4.73 -4.09 11.56
N VAL A 170 -3.50 -3.94 12.08
CA VAL A 170 -2.39 -4.84 11.80
C VAL A 170 -1.81 -5.37 13.11
N ASN A 171 -1.62 -6.67 13.21
CA ASN A 171 -0.81 -7.25 14.27
C ASN A 171 0.63 -7.43 13.77
N THR A 172 1.45 -6.39 13.96
CA THR A 172 2.83 -6.34 13.46
C THR A 172 3.70 -7.44 14.06
N ASP A 173 3.41 -7.91 15.28
CA ASP A 173 4.18 -8.97 15.94
C ASP A 173 3.91 -10.32 15.29
N ASN A 174 2.65 -10.59 14.94
CA ASN A 174 2.30 -11.78 14.19
C ASN A 174 2.88 -11.75 12.77
N ILE A 175 2.92 -10.59 12.12
CA ILE A 175 3.59 -10.43 10.82
C ILE A 175 5.07 -10.79 10.93
N ILE A 176 5.77 -10.29 11.95
CA ILE A 176 7.20 -10.58 12.16
C ILE A 176 7.43 -12.08 12.38
N ARG A 177 6.63 -12.73 13.23
CA ARG A 177 6.73 -14.16 13.50
C ARG A 177 6.45 -15.00 12.26
N PHE A 178 5.41 -14.66 11.51
CA PHE A 178 5.11 -15.32 10.23
C PHE A 178 6.26 -15.16 9.22
N ALA A 179 6.75 -13.93 9.02
CA ALA A 179 7.82 -13.63 8.08
C ALA A 179 9.12 -14.37 8.43
N ARG A 180 9.43 -14.53 9.73
CA ARG A 180 10.60 -15.28 10.19
C ARG A 180 10.51 -16.78 9.88
N ALA A 181 9.30 -17.33 9.95
CA ALA A 181 9.06 -18.73 9.64
C ALA A 181 9.04 -19.01 8.13
N ALA A 182 8.83 -18.00 7.29
CA ALA A 182 8.90 -18.13 5.84
C ALA A 182 10.34 -18.44 5.41
N GLN A 183 10.58 -19.68 4.97
CA GLN A 183 11.88 -20.14 4.47
C GLN A 183 12.12 -19.79 2.99
N GLU A 184 11.17 -19.10 2.35
CA GLU A 184 11.18 -18.87 0.91
C GLU A 184 11.84 -17.53 0.55
N GLN A 185 12.63 -17.55 -0.54
CA GLN A 185 13.18 -16.33 -1.14
C GLN A 185 12.06 -15.45 -1.72
N HIS A 186 11.06 -16.06 -2.36
CA HIS A 186 9.85 -15.38 -2.81
C HIS A 186 8.79 -15.41 -1.70
N LEU A 187 8.12 -14.28 -1.50
CA LEU A 187 6.92 -14.20 -0.69
C LEU A 187 6.09 -13.03 -1.21
N MET A 188 4.82 -13.28 -1.50
CA MET A 188 3.79 -12.27 -1.62
C MET A 188 2.49 -12.88 -1.10
N VAL A 189 2.10 -12.50 0.11
CA VAL A 189 0.91 -13.06 0.77
C VAL A 189 -0.10 -11.99 1.13
N GLY A 190 -1.38 -12.32 0.97
CA GLY A 190 -2.52 -11.44 1.21
C GLY A 190 -3.82 -12.24 1.27
N GLN A 191 -4.95 -11.57 1.10
CA GLN A 191 -6.17 -12.27 0.70
C GLN A 191 -6.15 -12.48 -0.81
N LEU A 192 -5.84 -13.71 -1.24
CA LEU A 192 -5.70 -14.05 -2.64
C LEU A 192 -7.04 -13.97 -3.37
N ILE A 193 -7.04 -13.29 -4.51
CA ILE A 193 -8.18 -13.18 -5.43
C ILE A 193 -7.76 -13.83 -6.75
N VAL A 194 -8.57 -14.80 -7.20
CA VAL A 194 -8.38 -15.57 -8.42
C VAL A 194 -9.68 -15.67 -9.18
N ASN A 195 -9.60 -15.96 -10.48
CA ASN A 195 -10.77 -16.16 -11.35
C ASN A 195 -11.74 -14.97 -11.36
N THR A 196 -11.21 -13.76 -11.19
CA THR A 196 -11.96 -12.50 -11.31
C THR A 196 -11.52 -11.72 -12.55
N GLY A 197 -12.29 -10.69 -12.90
CA GLY A 197 -12.01 -9.82 -14.04
C GLY A 197 -12.61 -8.43 -13.88
N PRO A 198 -12.49 -7.60 -14.92
CA PRO A 198 -13.05 -6.25 -14.98
C PRO A 198 -14.51 -6.14 -14.58
N ILE A 199 -14.83 -5.24 -13.65
CA ILE A 199 -16.22 -4.86 -13.40
C ILE A 199 -16.65 -3.88 -14.50
N ARG A 200 -17.66 -4.26 -15.29
CA ARG A 200 -18.16 -3.47 -16.43
C ARG A 200 -19.33 -2.54 -16.08
N ILE A 201 -19.59 -2.32 -14.79
CA ILE A 201 -20.67 -1.46 -14.29
C ILE A 201 -20.13 -0.03 -14.08
N PRO A 202 -20.54 0.99 -14.87
CA PRO A 202 -19.94 2.34 -14.81
C PRO A 202 -20.02 3.05 -13.45
N GLY A 203 -21.01 2.71 -12.62
CA GLY A 203 -21.16 3.25 -11.26
C GLY A 203 -20.26 2.60 -10.21
N SER A 204 -19.54 1.53 -10.56
CA SER A 204 -18.62 0.87 -9.64
C SER A 204 -17.34 1.69 -9.49
N LYS A 205 -16.86 1.85 -8.25
CA LYS A 205 -15.51 2.36 -7.95
C LYS A 205 -14.42 1.56 -8.70
N TYR A 206 -14.68 0.28 -8.96
CA TYR A 206 -13.78 -0.64 -9.63
C TYR A 206 -14.10 -0.83 -11.13
N PHE A 207 -14.83 0.11 -11.73
CA PHE A 207 -15.21 0.05 -13.14
C PHE A 207 -13.97 0.09 -14.05
N ILE A 208 -13.85 -0.91 -14.93
CA ILE A 208 -12.80 -0.97 -15.96
C ILE A 208 -13.48 -1.19 -17.31
N PRO A 209 -13.35 -0.25 -18.27
CA PRO A 209 -13.96 -0.38 -19.58
C PRO A 209 -13.16 -1.32 -20.52
N PRO A 210 -13.79 -1.87 -21.56
CA PRO A 210 -13.10 -2.69 -22.57
C PRO A 210 -11.94 -1.97 -23.27
N GLN A 211 -12.01 -0.64 -23.39
CA GLN A 211 -10.96 0.22 -23.95
C GLN A 211 -9.66 0.20 -23.15
N LEU A 212 -9.73 -0.08 -21.84
CA LEU A 212 -8.55 -0.23 -20.98
C LEU A 212 -8.10 -1.68 -20.93
N GLN A 213 -9.04 -2.61 -20.83
CA GLN A 213 -8.73 -4.03 -20.81
C GLN A 213 -9.85 -4.82 -21.47
N ALA A 214 -9.57 -5.37 -22.63
CA ALA A 214 -10.48 -6.25 -23.36
C ALA A 214 -10.59 -7.66 -22.74
N PRO A 215 -9.50 -8.30 -22.27
CA PRO A 215 -9.61 -9.60 -21.60
C PRO A 215 -10.44 -9.54 -20.31
N GLU A 216 -11.33 -10.52 -20.14
CA GLU A 216 -12.25 -10.62 -18.99
C GLU A 216 -11.65 -11.30 -17.76
N ARG A 217 -10.32 -11.37 -17.67
CA ARG A 217 -9.62 -12.00 -16.54
C ARG A 217 -8.44 -11.16 -16.08
N TYR A 218 -8.26 -11.11 -14.76
CA TYR A 218 -7.05 -10.62 -14.13
C TYR A 218 -6.10 -11.77 -13.80
N PRO A 219 -4.77 -11.50 -13.70
CA PRO A 219 -3.86 -12.44 -13.06
C PRO A 219 -4.24 -12.61 -11.59
N PRO A 220 -3.82 -13.70 -10.92
CA PRO A 220 -3.92 -13.83 -9.47
C PRO A 220 -3.28 -12.62 -8.75
N TYR A 221 -3.97 -12.06 -7.77
CA TYR A 221 -3.48 -10.91 -7.01
C TYR A 221 -3.93 -10.95 -5.55
N CYS A 222 -3.19 -10.28 -4.67
CA CYS A 222 -3.60 -10.05 -3.28
C CYS A 222 -4.50 -8.81 -3.25
N GLY A 223 -5.73 -8.92 -2.75
CA GLY A 223 -6.62 -7.76 -2.62
C GLY A 223 -6.12 -6.73 -1.59
N GLY A 224 -6.70 -5.53 -1.64
CA GLY A 224 -6.32 -4.34 -0.85
C GLY A 224 -6.42 -4.48 0.67
N GLY A 225 -6.30 -3.40 1.44
CA GLY A 225 -6.12 -3.47 2.89
C GLY A 225 -4.68 -3.77 3.26
N GLY A 226 -4.10 -4.87 2.77
CA GLY A 226 -2.65 -5.05 2.77
C GLY A 226 -2.12 -6.44 2.42
N MET A 227 -0.82 -6.48 2.17
CA MET A 227 -0.06 -7.66 1.79
C MET A 227 1.38 -7.60 2.32
N LEU A 228 1.97 -8.77 2.54
CA LEU A 228 3.37 -8.91 2.94
C LEU A 228 4.19 -9.46 1.78
N MET A 229 5.34 -8.85 1.51
CA MET A 229 6.26 -9.25 0.44
C MET A 229 7.67 -9.46 0.99
N SER A 230 8.40 -10.44 0.46
CA SER A 230 9.85 -10.48 0.69
C SER A 230 10.54 -9.34 -0.05
N GLY A 231 11.67 -8.87 0.45
CA GLY A 231 12.48 -7.85 -0.22
C GLY A 231 12.92 -8.28 -1.62
N TYR A 232 13.16 -9.59 -1.83
CA TYR A 232 13.42 -10.14 -3.15
C TYR A 232 12.24 -9.91 -4.11
N THR A 233 11.03 -10.25 -3.69
CA THR A 233 9.82 -10.07 -4.49
C THR A 233 9.56 -8.59 -4.78
N ALA A 234 9.71 -7.73 -3.78
CA ALA A 234 9.53 -6.29 -3.93
C ALA A 234 10.52 -5.66 -4.93
N ARG A 235 11.75 -6.18 -5.01
CA ARG A 235 12.76 -5.77 -6.02
C ARG A 235 12.38 -6.22 -7.43
N LEU A 236 11.88 -7.44 -7.60
CA LEU A 236 11.39 -7.90 -8.90
C LEU A 236 10.20 -7.05 -9.37
N ILE A 237 9.24 -6.80 -8.48
CA ILE A 237 8.11 -5.91 -8.78
C ILE A 237 8.60 -4.52 -9.17
N SER A 238 9.59 -3.94 -8.48
CA SER A 238 10.17 -2.63 -8.84
C SER A 238 10.80 -2.60 -10.24
N ARG A 239 11.37 -3.71 -10.70
CA ARG A 239 11.89 -3.85 -12.06
C ARG A 239 10.74 -3.89 -13.07
N GLU A 240 9.76 -4.76 -12.85
CA GLU A 240 8.65 -4.95 -13.77
C GLU A 240 7.68 -3.76 -13.80
N SER A 241 7.55 -3.02 -12.70
CA SER A 241 6.71 -1.82 -12.61
C SER A 241 7.18 -0.68 -13.50
N ARG A 242 8.36 -0.77 -14.11
CA ARG A 242 8.84 0.17 -15.12
C ARG A 242 8.34 -0.17 -16.53
N LEU A 243 7.97 -1.42 -16.75
CA LEU A 243 7.61 -1.98 -18.05
C LEU A 243 6.10 -2.24 -18.18
N VAL A 244 5.44 -2.66 -17.09
CA VAL A 244 4.00 -2.91 -17.05
C VAL A 244 3.24 -1.60 -17.12
N GLU A 245 2.27 -1.49 -18.03
CA GLU A 245 1.40 -0.32 -18.13
C GLU A 245 0.64 -0.09 -16.81
N LEU A 246 0.54 1.16 -16.35
CA LEU A 246 -0.25 1.45 -15.14
C LEU A 246 -1.69 0.99 -15.39
N PHE A 247 -2.29 0.42 -14.34
CA PHE A 247 -3.67 -0.06 -14.34
C PHE A 247 -4.47 0.63 -13.23
N PRO A 248 -5.78 0.95 -13.37
CA PRO A 248 -6.49 1.76 -12.36
C PRO A 248 -6.65 1.11 -10.99
N ILE A 249 -6.49 -0.21 -10.88
CA ILE A 249 -6.58 -0.97 -9.63
C ILE A 249 -5.17 -1.40 -9.22
N ASP A 250 -4.65 -0.83 -8.13
CA ASP A 250 -3.26 -0.97 -7.71
C ASP A 250 -2.90 -2.41 -7.31
N ASP A 251 -3.80 -3.11 -6.65
CA ASP A 251 -3.60 -4.50 -6.26
C ASP A 251 -3.50 -5.43 -7.49
N VAL A 252 -4.35 -5.20 -8.51
CA VAL A 252 -4.29 -5.93 -9.78
C VAL A 252 -2.99 -5.61 -10.50
N TYR A 253 -2.56 -4.34 -10.49
CA TYR A 253 -1.29 -3.93 -11.08
C TYR A 253 -0.08 -4.64 -10.45
N LEU A 254 -0.06 -4.81 -9.12
CA LEU A 254 0.99 -5.59 -8.45
C LEU A 254 0.95 -7.07 -8.86
N GLY A 255 -0.25 -7.64 -9.04
CA GLY A 255 -0.42 -8.97 -9.63
C GLY A 255 0.12 -9.07 -11.06
N MET A 256 -0.16 -8.08 -11.91
CA MET A 256 0.39 -8.00 -13.27
C MET A 256 1.92 -7.91 -13.26
N CYS A 257 2.51 -7.11 -12.36
CA CYS A 257 3.96 -7.04 -12.20
C CYS A 257 4.54 -8.39 -11.76
N LEU A 258 3.90 -9.08 -10.81
CA LEU A 258 4.35 -10.38 -10.35
C LEU A 258 4.26 -11.46 -11.44
N GLU A 259 3.18 -11.47 -12.22
CA GLU A 259 3.00 -12.41 -13.33
C GLU A 259 4.15 -12.34 -14.35
N ARG A 260 4.67 -11.13 -14.63
CA ARG A 260 5.83 -10.93 -15.54
C ARG A 260 7.12 -11.57 -15.03
N THR A 261 7.20 -11.87 -13.73
CA THR A 261 8.34 -12.55 -13.11
C THR A 261 8.19 -14.08 -13.11
N GLY A 262 7.02 -14.62 -13.49
CA GLY A 262 6.69 -16.03 -13.39
C GLY A 262 6.39 -16.53 -11.97
N LEU A 263 6.23 -15.62 -11.01
CA LEU A 263 5.89 -15.92 -9.62
C LEU A 263 4.38 -15.77 -9.36
N LEU A 264 3.89 -16.34 -8.26
CA LEU A 264 2.47 -16.33 -7.90
C LEU A 264 2.25 -15.86 -6.47
N PRO A 265 1.22 -15.06 -6.20
CA PRO A 265 0.87 -14.69 -4.83
C PRO A 265 0.16 -15.86 -4.13
N SER A 266 0.25 -15.87 -2.80
CA SER A 266 -0.34 -16.91 -1.95
C SER A 266 -1.34 -16.31 -0.96
N SER A 267 -2.36 -17.08 -0.58
CA SER A 267 -3.34 -16.65 0.42
C SER A 267 -2.80 -16.89 1.83
N HIS A 268 -3.05 -15.97 2.76
CA HIS A 268 -2.83 -16.19 4.20
C HIS A 268 -4.15 -16.02 5.00
N PRO A 269 -4.59 -17.00 5.80
CA PRO A 269 -5.87 -16.95 6.51
C PRO A 269 -5.93 -15.87 7.61
N GLY A 270 -4.78 -15.35 8.03
CA GLY A 270 -4.67 -14.22 8.95
C GLY A 270 -4.89 -12.85 8.32
N ILE A 271 -5.02 -12.74 7.00
CA ILE A 271 -5.27 -11.48 6.29
C ILE A 271 -6.72 -11.45 5.85
N ARG A 272 -7.50 -10.49 6.39
CA ARG A 272 -8.96 -10.41 6.25
C ARG A 272 -9.40 -9.05 5.72
N ASN A 273 -9.50 -8.93 4.41
CA ASN A 273 -9.88 -7.69 3.73
C ASN A 273 -11.39 -7.44 3.72
N LEU A 274 -12.19 -8.43 4.13
CA LEU A 274 -13.65 -8.36 4.22
C LEU A 274 -14.15 -8.42 5.67
N GLY A 275 -13.29 -8.06 6.63
CA GLY A 275 -13.56 -8.18 8.06
C GLY A 275 -13.55 -9.63 8.57
N VAL A 276 -13.87 -9.78 9.85
CA VAL A 276 -14.02 -11.08 10.51
C VAL A 276 -15.50 -11.44 10.57
N ARG A 277 -15.85 -12.66 10.17
CA ARG A 277 -17.21 -13.19 10.35
C ARG A 277 -17.34 -13.71 11.77
N VAL A 278 -18.22 -13.08 12.54
CA VAL A 278 -18.47 -13.42 13.94
C VAL A 278 -19.86 -14.06 14.07
N PRO A 279 -20.04 -15.10 14.90
CA PRO A 279 -21.36 -15.69 15.14
C PRO A 279 -22.37 -14.65 15.66
N GLY A 280 -23.63 -14.75 15.26
CA GLY A 280 -24.60 -13.64 15.41
C GLY A 280 -24.92 -13.18 16.84
N LYS A 281 -24.56 -13.95 17.88
CA LYS A 281 -24.73 -13.54 19.30
C LYS A 281 -23.44 -13.08 19.97
N ALA A 282 -22.29 -13.22 19.31
CA ALA A 282 -21.00 -12.83 19.87
C ALA A 282 -20.71 -11.36 19.56
N ASP A 283 -19.88 -10.74 20.41
CA ASP A 283 -19.40 -9.37 20.18
C ASP A 283 -18.46 -9.34 18.96
N PRO A 284 -18.81 -8.62 17.87
CA PRO A 284 -17.96 -8.52 16.70
C PRO A 284 -16.63 -7.79 16.96
N PHE A 285 -16.50 -7.11 18.10
CA PHE A 285 -15.30 -6.40 18.51
C PHE A 285 -14.52 -7.11 19.63
N ASP A 286 -14.83 -8.37 19.92
CA ASP A 286 -14.07 -9.19 20.88
C ASP A 286 -12.61 -9.35 20.38
N PRO A 287 -11.60 -8.89 21.15
CA PRO A 287 -10.19 -8.94 20.77
C PRO A 287 -9.67 -10.35 20.44
N CYS A 288 -10.33 -11.40 20.93
CA CYS A 288 -9.96 -12.78 20.62
C CYS A 288 -10.15 -13.18 19.16
N TYR A 289 -11.04 -12.51 18.42
CA TYR A 289 -11.16 -12.71 16.98
C TYR A 289 -9.99 -12.08 16.19
N PHE A 290 -9.28 -11.13 16.78
CA PHE A 290 -8.23 -10.35 16.11
C PHE A 290 -6.81 -10.76 16.53
N ARG A 291 -6.65 -11.29 17.75
CA ARG A 291 -5.35 -11.59 18.38
C ARG A 291 -4.40 -12.40 17.50
N GLU A 292 -4.91 -13.42 16.80
CA GLU A 292 -4.11 -14.34 15.98
C GLU A 292 -4.06 -13.93 14.49
N LEU A 293 -4.78 -12.88 14.10
CA LEU A 293 -4.78 -12.40 12.72
C LEU A 293 -3.53 -11.54 12.46
N LEU A 294 -3.22 -11.35 11.18
CA LEU A 294 -2.16 -10.46 10.72
C LEU A 294 -2.72 -9.08 10.38
N LEU A 295 -3.85 -9.06 9.68
CA LEU A 295 -4.48 -7.84 9.17
C LEU A 295 -5.99 -7.99 9.08
N VAL A 296 -6.71 -6.95 9.45
CA VAL A 296 -8.16 -6.85 9.23
C VAL A 296 -8.55 -5.49 8.67
N HIS A 297 -9.33 -5.50 7.58
CA HIS A 297 -10.03 -4.34 7.04
C HIS A 297 -11.51 -4.38 7.47
N ARG A 298 -12.15 -3.29 7.89
CA ARG A 298 -11.64 -1.92 8.10
C ARG A 298 -11.73 -1.51 9.56
N PHE A 299 -10.89 -0.57 9.97
CA PHE A 299 -10.89 0.05 11.28
C PHE A 299 -10.87 1.58 11.20
N MET A 300 -11.68 2.19 12.05
CA MET A 300 -11.64 3.62 12.37
C MET A 300 -10.47 3.93 13.32
N PRO A 301 -9.96 5.17 13.35
CA PRO A 301 -8.82 5.51 14.20
C PRO A 301 -9.00 5.14 15.68
N TYR A 302 -10.17 5.41 16.27
CA TYR A 302 -10.43 5.05 17.66
C TYR A 302 -10.52 3.52 17.86
N GLU A 303 -11.07 2.79 16.89
CA GLU A 303 -11.15 1.32 16.94
C GLU A 303 -9.75 0.70 16.93
N VAL A 304 -8.81 1.26 16.14
CA VAL A 304 -7.41 0.82 16.15
C VAL A 304 -6.81 0.97 17.54
N VAL A 305 -7.02 2.11 18.21
CA VAL A 305 -6.48 2.35 19.56
C VAL A 305 -7.07 1.37 20.57
N VAL A 306 -8.41 1.22 20.60
CA VAL A 306 -9.09 0.32 21.54
C VAL A 306 -8.69 -1.13 21.30
N MET A 307 -8.68 -1.59 20.06
CA MET A 307 -8.30 -2.95 19.71
C MET A 307 -6.83 -3.22 20.02
N TRP A 308 -5.94 -2.27 19.71
CA TRP A 308 -4.51 -2.38 20.00
C TRP A 308 -4.26 -2.52 21.50
N ASP A 309 -4.92 -1.73 22.34
CA ASP A 309 -4.84 -1.89 23.80
C ASP A 309 -5.36 -3.28 24.21
N ALA A 310 -6.58 -3.62 23.77
CA ALA A 310 -7.26 -4.85 24.17
C ALA A 310 -6.46 -6.13 23.86
N ILE A 311 -5.87 -6.25 22.66
CA ILE A 311 -5.11 -7.45 22.29
C ILE A 311 -3.76 -7.60 23.03
N HIS A 312 -3.25 -6.51 23.61
CA HIS A 312 -2.00 -6.49 24.38
C HIS A 312 -2.23 -6.57 25.90
N GLN A 313 -3.48 -6.59 26.35
CA GLN A 313 -3.81 -6.76 27.77
C GLN A 313 -3.32 -8.14 28.28
N PRO A 314 -2.47 -8.22 29.31
CA PRO A 314 -1.97 -9.48 29.85
C PRO A 314 -3.08 -10.44 30.33
N GLN A 315 -4.19 -9.87 30.79
CA GLN A 315 -5.37 -10.59 31.25
C GLN A 315 -6.26 -11.11 30.12
N LEU A 316 -6.00 -10.76 28.85
CA LEU A 316 -6.81 -11.24 27.74
C LEU A 316 -6.69 -12.76 27.61
N GLN A 317 -7.77 -13.45 27.95
CA GLN A 317 -7.89 -14.90 27.81
C GLN A 317 -8.78 -15.23 26.62
N CYS A 318 -8.16 -15.73 25.56
CA CYS A 318 -8.89 -16.30 24.44
C CYS A 318 -9.02 -17.79 24.65
N GLY A 319 -10.23 -18.32 24.45
CA GLY A 319 -10.48 -19.75 24.55
C GLY A 319 -9.50 -20.55 23.68
N LYS A 320 -9.04 -21.71 24.16
CA LYS A 320 -8.16 -22.59 23.39
C LYS A 320 -8.80 -22.92 22.03
N ARG A 321 -7.99 -22.92 20.96
CA ARG A 321 -8.38 -23.49 19.66
C ARG A 321 -8.98 -24.87 19.90
N LEU A 322 -10.20 -25.12 19.43
CA LEU A 322 -10.61 -26.48 19.14
C LEU A 322 -9.64 -26.95 18.04
N SER A 323 -8.82 -27.93 18.42
CA SER A 323 -7.84 -28.63 17.58
C SER A 323 -8.45 -29.13 16.28
#